data_AF-A0A163X5I4-F1
#
_entry.id   AF-A0A163X5I4-F1
#
_cell.length_a   1.000
_cell.length_b   1.000
_cell.length_c   1.000
_cell.angle_alpha   90.00
_cell.angle_beta   90.00
_cell.angle_gamma   90.00
#
_symmetry.space_group_name_H-M   'P 1'
#
loop_
_entity.id
_entity.type
_entity.pdbx_description
1 polymer ?
#
loop_
_entity_poly.entity_id
_entity_poly.type
_entity_poly.pdbx_seq_one_letter_code
_entity_poly.pdbx_strand_id
1 'polypeptide(L)' 'MKLADTFRENATNCSQLADAATSRPAIARYRRMEKAWLDLATEQDWLDGETDRPPARYVA' A
#
# COMPACT_ATOMS: atom_id res chain seq x y z
N MET A 1 -17.38 2.22 -0.44
CA MET A 1 -15.91 2.35 -0.54
C MET A 1 -15.39 1.06 -1.15
N LYS A 2 -14.54 1.12 -2.18
CA LYS A 2 -13.95 -0.09 -2.76
C LYS A 2 -12.85 -0.63 -1.84
N LEU A 3 -12.56 -1.92 -1.92
CA LEU A 3 -11.52 -2.54 -1.09
C LEU A 3 -10.13 -1.91 -1.35
N ALA A 4 -9.84 -1.59 -2.62
CA ALA A 4 -8.62 -0.88 -3.01
C ALA A 4 -8.49 0.50 -2.32
N ASP A 5 -9.59 1.22 -2.12
CA ASP A 5 -9.59 2.52 -1.43
C ASP A 5 -9.24 2.35 0.05
N THR A 6 -9.80 1.34 0.72
CA THR A 6 -9.44 1.00 2.10
C THR A 6 -7.95 0.68 2.25
N PHE A 7 -7.35 -0.01 1.27
CA PHE A 7 -5.91 -0.24 1.28
C PHE A 7 -5.11 1.06 1.11
N ARG A 8 -5.55 1.99 0.25
CA ARG A 8 -4.90 3.32 0.13
C ARG A 8 -5.01 4.15 1.40
N GLU A 9 -6.14 4.09 2.09
CA GLU A 9 -6.32 4.74 3.40
C GLU A 9 -5.36 4.15 4.44
N ASN A 10 -5.23 2.82 4.50
CA ASN A 10 -4.27 2.16 5.38
C ASN A 10 -2.82 2.54 5.06
N ALA A 11 -2.48 2.67 3.76
CA ALA A 11 -1.17 3.15 3.34
C ALA A 11 -0.91 4.57 3.85
N THR A 12 -1.90 5.47 3.69
CA THR A 12 -1.83 6.86 4.15
C THR A 12 -1.63 6.93 5.67
N ASN A 13 -2.38 6.12 6.43
CA ASN A 13 -2.24 6.02 7.88
C ASN A 13 -0.83 5.53 8.28
N CYS A 14 -0.29 4.53 7.58
CA CYS A 14 1.07 4.06 7.81
C CYS A 14 2.11 5.15 7.51
N SER A 15 1.90 5.94 6.45
CA SER A 15 2.75 7.08 6.11
C SER A 15 2.80 8.10 7.25
N GLN A 16 1.63 8.49 7.78
CA GLN A 16 1.52 9.42 8.91
C GLN A 16 2.16 8.87 10.19
N LEU A 17 1.99 7.57 10.47
CA LEU A 17 2.65 6.91 11.60
C LEU A 17 4.18 6.87 11.44
N ALA A 18 4.68 6.71 10.21
CA ALA A 18 6.10 6.79 9.92
C ALA A 18 6.65 8.19 10.20
N ASP A 19 5.92 9.24 9.81
CA ASP A 19 6.32 10.64 10.03
C ASP A 19 6.29 11.04 11.51
N ALA A 20 5.37 10.47 12.30
CA ALA A 20 5.28 10.70 13.73
C ALA A 20 6.26 9.84 14.56
N ALA A 21 6.87 8.81 13.97
CA ALA A 21 7.72 7.88 14.70
C ALA A 21 9.11 8.47 15.00
N THR A 22 9.58 8.27 16.25
CA THR A 22 10.86 8.82 16.72
C THR A 22 12.04 7.85 16.61
N SER A 23 11.79 6.58 16.30
CA SER A 23 12.84 5.56 16.18
C SER A 23 12.96 5.03 14.76
N ARG A 24 14.20 4.87 14.29
CA ARG A 24 14.49 4.31 12.96
C ARG A 24 13.80 2.96 12.72
N PRO A 25 13.73 2.02 13.68
CA PRO A 25 13.00 0.76 13.48
C PRO A 25 11.50 0.96 13.26
N ALA A 26 10.86 1.88 13.99
CA ALA A 26 9.43 2.16 13.85
C ALA A 26 9.13 2.83 12.50
N ILE A 27 9.93 3.82 12.10
CA ILE A 27 9.83 4.46 10.77
C ILE A 27 9.92 3.39 9.68
N ALA A 28 10.94 2.53 9.74
CA ALA A 28 11.14 1.48 8.74
C ALA A 28 9.99 0.46 8.72
N ARG A 29 9.41 0.13 9.88
CA ARG A 29 8.22 -0.73 9.97
C ARG A 29 7.03 -0.11 9.24
N TYR A 30 6.70 1.14 9.55
CA TYR A 30 5.53 1.80 8.97
C TYR A 30 5.70 2.05 7.46
N ARG A 31 6.89 2.42 6.99
CA ARG A 31 7.16 2.54 5.55
C ARG A 31 7.02 1.22 4.79
N ARG A 32 7.42 0.08 5.39
CA ARG A 32 7.17 -1.24 4.80
C ARG A 32 5.68 -1.57 4.73
N MET A 33 4.92 -1.23 5.76
CA MET A 33 3.47 -1.44 5.79
C MET A 33 2.75 -0.55 4.76
N GLU A 34 3.13 0.72 4.65
CA GLU A 34 2.64 1.64 3.61
C GLU A 34 2.83 1.03 2.22
N LYS A 35 4.05 0.60 1.89
CA LYS A 35 4.33 -0.04 0.61
C LYS A 35 3.48 -1.29 0.39
N ALA A 36 3.36 -2.16 1.40
CA ALA A 36 2.57 -3.38 1.29
C ALA A 36 1.09 -3.09 1.01
N TRP A 37 0.52 -2.05 1.65
CA TRP A 37 -0.85 -1.63 1.38
C TRP A 37 -1.03 -1.07 -0.03
N LEU A 38 -0.07 -0.29 -0.55
CA LEU A 38 -0.11 0.19 -1.93
C LEU A 38 -0.01 -0.95 -2.95
N ASP A 39 0.83 -1.95 -2.67
CA ASP A 39 0.95 -3.14 -3.52
C ASP A 39 -0.37 -3.94 -3.53
N LEU A 40 -1.08 -4.04 -2.41
CA LEU A 40 -2.40 -4.67 -2.32
C LEU A 40 -3.48 -3.86 -3.04
N ALA A 41 -3.47 -2.53 -2.92
CA ALA A 41 -4.41 -1.67 -3.65
C ALA A 41 -4.26 -1.85 -5.17
N THR A 42 -3.01 -1.86 -5.65
CA THR A 42 -2.69 -2.08 -7.07
C THR A 42 -3.17 -3.44 -7.56
N GLU A 43 -3.00 -4.49 -6.76
CA GLU A 43 -3.52 -5.82 -7.09
C GLU A 43 -5.04 -5.84 -7.11
N GLN A 44 -5.69 -5.20 -6.14
CA GLN A 44 -7.13 -5.18 -6.08
C GLN A 44 -7.74 -4.46 -7.29
N ASP A 45 -7.17 -3.33 -7.71
CA ASP A 45 -7.62 -2.66 -8.94
C ASP A 45 -7.49 -3.57 -10.17
N TRP A 46 -6.42 -4.35 -10.27
CA TRP A 46 -6.23 -5.29 -11.37
C TRP A 46 -7.23 -6.45 -11.32
N LEU A 47 -7.45 -7.04 -10.14
CA LEU A 47 -8.42 -8.12 -9.94
C LEU A 47 -9.86 -7.66 -10.21
N ASP A 48 -10.17 -6.41 -9.89
CA ASP A 48 -11.49 -5.81 -10.12
C ASP A 48 -11.68 -5.32 -11.58
N GLY A 49 -10.64 -5.40 -12.42
CA GLY A 49 -10.68 -4.96 -13.82
C GLY A 49 -10.65 -3.44 -14.00
N GLU A 50 -10.28 -2.69 -12.98
CA GLU A 50 -10.11 -1.23 -13.03
C GLU A 50 -8.82 -0.83 -13.76
N THR A 51 -7.87 -1.76 -13.88
CA THR A 51 -6.64 -1.59 -14.67
C THR A 51 -6.33 -2.85 -15.47
N ASP A 52 -5.94 -2.68 -16.74
CA ASP A 52 -5.55 -3.80 -17.62
C ASP A 52 -4.09 -4.25 -17.41
N ARG A 53 -3.31 -3.47 -16.66
CA ARG A 53 -1.91 -3.76 -16.39
C ARG A 53 -1.80 -4.63 -15.14
N PRO A 54 -1.20 -5.83 -15.22
CA PRO A 54 -0.96 -6.64 -14.03
C PRO A 54 0.08 -5.97 -13.12
N PRO A 55 0.00 -6.18 -11.78
CA PRO A 55 1.00 -5.68 -10.84
C PRO A 55 2.43 -6.12 -11.20
N ALA A 56 3.42 -5.29 -10.88
CA ALA A 56 4.82 -5.49 -11.28
C ALA A 56 5.41 -6.85 -10.89
N ARG A 57 4.95 -7.46 -9.79
CA ARG A 57 5.41 -8.81 -9.37
C ARG A 57 5.00 -9.94 -10.32
N TYR A 58 4.06 -9.69 -11.23
CA TYR A 58 3.58 -10.65 -12.23
C TYR A 58 4.14 -10.36 -13.62
N VAL A 59 5.01 -9.35 -13.77
CA VAL A 59 5.67 -9.02 -15.03
C VAL A 59 7.12 -9.51 -14.94
N ALA A 60 7.51 -10.40 -15.85
CA ALA A 60 8.84 -11.01 -15.95
C ALA A 60 9.87 -10.06 -16.58
#